data_AF-A0A3E0U183-F1
#
_entry.id   AF-A0A3E0U183-F1
#
_cell.length_a   1.000
_cell.length_b   1.000
_cell.length_c   1.000
_cell.angle_alpha   90.00
_cell.angle_beta   90.00
_cell.angle_gamma   90.00
#
_symmetry.space_group_name_H-M   'P 1'
#
loop_
_entity.id
_entity.type
_entity.pdbx_description
1 polymer ?
#
loop_
_entity_poly.entity_id
_entity_poly.type
_entity_poly.pdbx_seq_one_letter_code
_entity_poly.pdbx_strand_id
1 'polypeptide(L)'
;MEALTVHDAVQLIRLNEDAISTQFQVWLTITFSTIVATFAGRSLLTRKTKWLVTLLYLLASMATLSSSIYLAESNARIVSTVEGLSSLFSPPIFAGTAYLSLFIAGITTTVYFIHMKIGELLQAPT
;
A
#
# COMPACT_ATOMS: atom_id res chain seq x y z
N MET A 1 35.34 6.26 -1.23
CA MET A 1 33.97 6.09 -0.73
C MET A 1 34.06 6.28 0.77
N GLU A 2 33.40 7.30 1.32
CA GLU A 2 33.32 7.47 2.79
C GLU A 2 32.64 6.23 3.38
N ALA A 3 33.26 5.65 4.41
CA ALA A 3 32.70 4.50 5.09
C ALA A 3 31.44 4.95 5.84
N LEU A 4 30.27 4.40 5.48
CA LEU A 4 29.05 4.60 6.25
C LEU A 4 29.31 4.18 7.69
N THR A 5 29.10 5.08 8.64
CA THR A 5 29.15 4.71 10.05
C THR A 5 27.88 3.95 10.42
N VAL A 6 27.95 3.09 11.44
CA VAL A 6 26.78 2.35 11.96
C VAL A 6 25.65 3.30 12.36
N HIS A 7 26.01 4.49 12.86
CA HIS A 7 25.07 5.54 13.19
C HIS A 7 24.28 6.02 11.95
N ASP A 8 24.95 6.25 10.83
CA ASP A 8 24.32 6.71 9.59
C ASP A 8 23.41 5.63 8.99
N ALA A 9 23.83 4.36 9.07
CA ALA A 9 23.01 3.23 8.63
C ALA A 9 21.72 3.10 9.45
N VAL A 10 21.78 3.25 10.78
CA VAL A 10 20.60 3.22 11.65
C VAL A 10 19.67 4.41 11.38
N GLN A 11 20.20 5.60 11.13
CA GLN A 11 19.38 6.75 10.75
C GLN A 11 18.67 6.55 9.40
N LEU A 12 19.37 5.99 8.41
CA LEU A 12 18.78 5.66 7.11
C LEU A 12 17.65 4.63 7.23
N ILE A 13 17.83 3.60 8.07
CA ILE A 13 16.79 2.59 8.34
C ILE A 13 15.55 3.25 8.96
N ARG A 14 15.72 4.12 9.98
CA ARG A 14 14.60 4.83 10.63
C ARG A 14 13.84 5.75 9.67
N LEU A 15 14.57 6.53 8.87
CA LEU A 15 13.95 7.39 7.85
C LEU A 15 13.14 6.57 6.84
N ASN A 16 13.60 5.35 6.53
CA ASN A 16 12.89 4.45 5.64
C ASN A 16 11.64 3.85 6.30
N GLU A 17 11.71 3.44 7.57
CA GLU A 17 10.55 3.00 8.34
C GLU A 17 9.44 4.07 8.39
N ASP A 18 9.82 5.33 8.64
CA ASP A 18 8.89 6.46 8.62
C ASP A 18 8.29 6.69 7.23
N ALA A 19 9.10 6.56 6.17
CA ALA A 19 8.63 6.67 4.79
C ALA A 19 7.63 5.56 4.44
N ILE A 20 7.90 4.30 4.82
CA ILE A 20 6.98 3.17 4.61
C ILE A 20 5.66 3.39 5.37
N SER A 21 5.73 3.79 6.63
CA SER A 21 4.55 4.11 7.45
C SER A 21 3.69 5.21 6.80
N THR A 22 4.34 6.28 6.33
CA THR A 22 3.67 7.39 5.65
C THR A 22 3.00 6.92 4.35
N GLN A 23 3.70 6.14 3.52
CA GLN A 23 3.15 5.60 2.28
C GLN A 23 1.94 4.71 2.52
N PHE A 24 2.00 3.87 3.56
CA PHE A 24 0.90 3.01 3.95
C PHE A 24 -0.32 3.83 4.38
N GLN A 25 -0.13 4.87 5.20
CA GLN A 25 -1.20 5.76 5.61
C GLN A 25 -1.82 6.51 4.43
N VAL A 26 -1.00 6.99 3.49
CA VAL A 26 -1.46 7.62 2.25
C VAL A 26 -2.31 6.65 1.43
N TRP A 27 -1.86 5.41 1.26
CA TRP A 27 -2.60 4.38 0.53
C TRP A 27 -3.94 4.03 1.19
N LEU A 28 -3.98 3.89 2.52
CA LEU A 28 -5.22 3.69 3.27
C LEU A 28 -6.19 4.88 3.09
N THR A 29 -5.66 6.10 3.11
CA THR A 29 -6.44 7.34 2.92
C THR A 29 -7.05 7.40 1.52
N ILE A 30 -6.28 7.08 0.48
CA ILE A 30 -6.76 7.00 -0.91
C ILE A 30 -7.85 5.93 -1.03
N THR A 31 -7.61 4.75 -0.45
CA THR A 31 -8.53 3.62 -0.45
C THR A 31 -9.86 4.00 0.19
N PHE A 32 -9.83 4.54 1.42
CA PHE A 32 -11.02 4.96 2.13
C PHE A 32 -11.76 6.09 1.39
N SER A 33 -11.03 7.10 0.91
CA SER A 33 -11.63 8.20 0.16
C SER A 33 -12.31 7.72 -1.13
N THR A 34 -11.71 6.76 -1.83
CA THR A 34 -12.28 6.16 -3.04
C THR A 34 -13.57 5.40 -2.74
N ILE A 35 -13.60 4.65 -1.64
CA ILE A 35 -14.81 3.95 -1.18
C ILE A 35 -15.91 4.96 -0.85
N VAL A 36 -15.61 5.97 -0.02
CA VAL A 36 -16.60 7.00 0.37
C VAL A 36 -17.10 7.78 -0.84
N ALA A 37 -16.21 8.20 -1.75
CA ALA A 37 -16.57 8.90 -2.97
C ALA A 37 -17.46 8.04 -3.89
N THR A 38 -17.20 6.73 -3.96
CA THR A 38 -18.01 5.78 -4.72
C THR A 38 -19.43 5.69 -4.16
N PHE A 39 -19.58 5.69 -2.83
CA PHE A 39 -20.89 5.70 -2.18
C PHE A 39 -21.62 7.04 -2.36
N ALA A 40 -20.94 8.17 -2.15
CA ALA A 40 -21.52 9.50 -2.25
C ALA A 40 -21.91 9.87 -3.69
N GLY A 41 -21.06 9.54 -4.67
CA GLY A 41 -21.24 9.85 -6.09
C GLY A 41 -22.02 8.80 -6.88
N ARG A 42 -22.72 7.88 -6.20
CA ARG A 42 -23.32 6.70 -6.84
C ARG A 42 -24.26 7.01 -8.00
N SER A 43 -25.05 8.08 -7.91
CA SER A 43 -25.98 8.50 -8.98
C SER A 43 -25.27 8.95 -10.26
N LEU A 44 -24.00 9.34 -10.17
CA LEU A 44 -23.18 9.82 -11.28
C LEU A 44 -22.30 8.70 -11.88
N LEU A 45 -22.18 7.55 -11.19
CA LEU A 45 -21.33 6.43 -11.59
C LEU A 45 -21.95 5.60 -12.72
N THR A 46 -21.77 6.09 -13.95
CA THR A 46 -21.97 5.30 -15.18
C THR A 46 -20.96 4.17 -15.31
N ARG A 47 -21.24 3.17 -16.16
CA ARG A 47 -20.32 2.03 -16.39
C ARG A 47 -18.91 2.47 -16.79
N LYS A 48 -18.79 3.54 -17.59
CA LYS A 48 -17.49 4.08 -18.04
C LYS A 48 -16.71 4.75 -16.90
N THR A 49 -17.38 5.55 -16.07
CA THR A 49 -16.74 6.24 -14.94
C THR A 49 -16.32 5.25 -13.84
N LYS A 50 -17.07 4.17 -13.61
CA LYS A 50 -16.64 3.06 -12.73
C LYS A 50 -15.28 2.50 -13.14
N TRP A 51 -15.11 2.16 -14.43
CA TRP A 51 -13.82 1.68 -14.94
C TRP A 51 -12.70 2.72 -14.83
N LEU A 52 -13.02 3.99 -15.07
CA LEU A 52 -12.05 5.08 -14.91
C LEU A 52 -11.58 5.18 -13.45
N VAL A 53 -12.49 5.17 -12.48
CA VAL A 53 -12.17 5.22 -11.05
C VAL A 53 -11.35 3.98 -10.64
N THR A 54 -11.73 2.79 -11.11
CA THR A 54 -10.98 1.55 -10.88
C THR A 54 -9.55 1.66 -11.42
N LEU A 55 -9.36 2.14 -12.65
CA LEU A 55 -8.02 2.30 -13.24
C LEU A 55 -7.18 3.33 -12.46
N LEU A 56 -7.75 4.48 -12.11
CA LEU A 56 -7.05 5.50 -11.31
C LEU A 56 -6.63 4.95 -9.95
N TYR A 57 -7.51 4.19 -9.30
CA TYR A 57 -7.22 3.56 -8.02
C TYR A 57 -6.14 2.47 -8.11
N LEU A 58 -6.18 1.64 -9.17
CA LEU A 58 -5.15 0.63 -9.42
C LEU A 58 -3.79 1.27 -9.73
N LEU A 59 -3.77 2.36 -10.50
CA LEU A 59 -2.56 3.13 -10.77
C LEU A 59 -1.97 3.71 -9.49
N ALA A 60 -2.80 4.32 -8.63
CA ALA A 60 -2.36 4.83 -7.34
C ALA A 60 -1.80 3.70 -6.46
N SER A 61 -2.47 2.55 -6.41
CA SER A 61 -2.01 1.39 -5.64
C SER A 61 -0.69 0.83 -6.20
N MET A 62 -0.54 0.73 -7.51
CA MET A 62 0.73 0.31 -8.14
C MET A 62 1.87 1.28 -7.86
N ALA A 63 1.61 2.59 -7.85
CA ALA A 63 2.62 3.60 -7.52
C ALA A 63 3.10 3.45 -6.07
N THR A 64 2.18 3.23 -5.12
CA THR A 64 2.53 2.91 -3.73
C THR A 64 3.38 1.64 -3.66
N LEU A 65 2.94 0.56 -4.31
CA LEU A 65 3.65 -0.72 -4.30
C LEU A 65 5.07 -0.60 -4.86
N SER A 66 5.23 0.10 -6.00
CA SER A 66 6.53 0.33 -6.62
C SER A 66 7.47 1.11 -5.71
N SER A 67 6.96 2.14 -5.01
CA SER A 67 7.75 2.92 -4.07
C SER A 67 8.17 2.09 -2.85
N SER A 68 7.27 1.24 -2.33
CA SER A 68 7.59 0.32 -1.24
C SER A 68 8.66 -0.70 -1.63
N ILE A 69 8.61 -1.23 -2.86
CA ILE A 69 9.66 -2.14 -3.38
C ILE A 69 11.00 -1.42 -3.51
N TYR A 70 11.03 -0.20 -4.05
CA TYR A 70 12.25 0.59 -4.18
C TYR A 70 12.91 0.87 -2.81
N LEU A 71 12.11 1.25 -1.82
CA LEU A 71 12.57 1.46 -0.44
C LEU A 71 13.11 0.17 0.19
N ALA A 72 12.44 -0.96 -0.04
CA ALA A 72 12.89 -2.26 0.45
C ALA A 72 14.22 -2.70 -0.19
N GLU A 73 14.40 -2.51 -1.50
CA GLU A 73 15.66 -2.82 -2.19
C GLU A 73 16.80 -1.91 -1.71
N SER A 74 16.53 -0.62 -1.51
CA SER A 74 17.49 0.33 -0.95
C SER A 74 17.97 -0.11 0.43
N ASN A 75 17.05 -0.54 1.31
CA ASN A 75 17.38 -1.05 2.64
C ASN A 75 18.21 -2.33 2.58
N ALA A 76 17.86 -3.28 1.70
CA ALA A 76 18.60 -4.52 1.56
C ALA A 76 20.08 -4.26 1.18
N ARG A 77 20.33 -3.28 0.29
CA ARG A 77 21.69 -2.85 -0.09
C ARG A 77 22.45 -2.19 1.07
N ILE A 78 21.76 -1.40 1.90
CA ILE A 78 22.37 -0.77 3.08
C ILE A 78 22.76 -1.84 4.10
N VAL A 79 21.86 -2.78 4.38
CA VAL A 79 22.10 -3.91 5.31
C VAL A 79 23.27 -4.78 4.82
N SER A 80 23.34 -5.12 3.53
CA SER A 80 24.46 -5.89 2.98
C SER A 80 25.79 -5.14 3.02
N THR A 81 25.78 -3.80 3.02
CA THR A 81 27.00 -2.99 3.16
C THR A 81 27.47 -2.93 4.62
N VAL A 82 26.59 -3.20 5.57
CA VAL A 82 26.82 -3.17 7.03
C VAL A 82 27.04 -4.58 7.62
N GLU A 83 27.16 -5.62 6.78
CA GLU A 83 27.28 -7.07 7.10
C GLU A 83 28.48 -7.50 7.97
N GLY A 84 29.19 -6.58 8.64
CA GLY A 84 29.90 -6.89 9.88
C GLY A 84 28.98 -7.08 11.11
N LEU A 85 27.69 -6.71 11.02
CA LEU A 85 26.70 -6.71 12.12
C LEU A 85 25.53 -7.70 11.90
N SER A 86 25.82 -8.87 11.31
CA SER A 86 24.86 -9.85 10.76
C SER A 86 23.86 -10.51 11.72
N SER A 87 23.78 -10.14 13.01
CA SER A 87 22.89 -10.81 13.98
C SER A 87 21.68 -9.99 14.45
N LEU A 88 21.58 -8.69 14.13
CA LEU A 88 20.54 -7.83 14.72
C LEU A 88 19.30 -7.59 13.84
N PHE A 89 19.38 -7.85 12.53
CA PHE A 89 18.31 -7.51 11.60
C PHE A 89 17.85 -8.72 10.78
N SER A 90 17.20 -9.68 11.44
CA SER A 90 16.37 -10.65 10.71
C SER A 90 15.16 -9.89 10.16
N PRO A 91 14.90 -9.89 8.84
CA PRO A 91 13.73 -9.21 8.29
C PRO A 91 12.47 -9.84 8.88
N PRO A 92 11.51 -9.03 9.40
CA PRO A 92 10.26 -9.56 9.92
C PRO A 92 9.37 -10.01 8.75
N ILE A 93 9.57 -11.25 8.29
CA ILE A 93 8.83 -11.88 7.18
C ILE A 93 7.31 -11.76 7.42
N PHE A 94 6.87 -11.87 8.68
CA PHE A 94 5.47 -11.71 9.08
C PHE A 94 4.87 -10.34 8.75
N ALA A 95 5.63 -9.25 8.94
CA ALA A 95 5.14 -7.91 8.66
C ALA A 95 4.96 -7.69 7.15
N GLY A 96 5.90 -8.20 6.34
CA GLY A 96 5.81 -8.15 4.88
C GLY A 96 4.63 -8.95 4.33
N THR A 97 4.38 -10.15 4.85
CA THR A 97 3.23 -10.97 4.43
C THR A 97 1.91 -10.34 4.85
N ALA A 98 1.80 -9.83 6.08
CA ALA A 98 0.61 -9.14 6.56
C ALA A 98 0.29 -7.89 5.71
N TYR A 99 1.32 -7.11 5.36
CA TYR A 99 1.17 -5.94 4.49
C TYR A 99 0.65 -6.33 3.10
N LEU A 100 1.24 -7.36 2.48
CA LEU A 100 0.82 -7.84 1.16
C LEU A 100 -0.62 -8.35 1.18
N SER A 101 -1.01 -9.12 2.20
CA SER A 101 -2.38 -9.59 2.38
C SER A 101 -3.35 -8.43 2.52
N LEU A 102 -3.01 -7.42 3.32
CA LEU A 102 -3.85 -6.24 3.51
C LEU A 102 -3.97 -5.41 2.23
N PHE A 103 -2.88 -5.28 1.47
CA PHE A 103 -2.84 -4.57 0.20
C PHE A 103 -3.76 -5.23 -0.84
N ILE A 104 -3.67 -6.56 -0.98
CA ILE A 104 -4.56 -7.32 -1.88
C ILE A 104 -6.01 -7.17 -1.41
N ALA A 105 -6.29 -7.34 -0.12
CA ALA A 105 -7.63 -7.21 0.43
C ALA A 105 -8.20 -5.81 0.16
N GLY A 106 -7.44 -4.74 0.43
CA GLY A 106 -7.86 -3.36 0.19
C GLY A 106 -8.18 -3.08 -1.28
N ILE A 107 -7.35 -3.61 -2.19
CA ILE A 107 -7.62 -3.48 -3.63
C ILE A 107 -8.91 -4.21 -4.01
N THR A 108 -9.04 -5.48 -3.64
CA THR A 108 -10.20 -6.30 -3.99
C THR A 108 -11.49 -5.71 -3.44
N THR A 109 -11.50 -5.28 -2.18
CA THR A 109 -12.66 -4.67 -1.53
C THR A 109 -13.06 -3.35 -2.22
N THR A 110 -12.10 -2.50 -2.57
CA THR A 110 -12.39 -1.22 -3.23
C THR A 110 -12.95 -1.42 -4.64
N VAL A 111 -12.33 -2.31 -5.42
CA VAL A 111 -12.82 -2.65 -6.77
C VAL A 111 -14.22 -3.26 -6.69
N TYR A 112 -14.47 -4.13 -5.71
CA TYR A 112 -15.80 -4.68 -5.45
C TYR A 112 -16.83 -3.57 -5.22
N PHE A 113 -16.55 -2.61 -4.32
CA PHE A 113 -17.48 -1.51 -4.04
C PHE A 113 -17.74 -0.61 -5.25
N ILE A 114 -16.73 -0.34 -6.08
CA ILE A 114 -16.91 0.45 -7.33
C ILE A 114 -17.90 -0.25 -8.27
N HIS A 115 -17.79 -1.56 -8.41
CA HIS A 115 -18.57 -2.32 -9.39
C HIS A 115 -19.89 -2.88 -8.85
N MET A 116 -20.08 -2.94 -7.53
CA MET A 116 -21.29 -3.48 -6.90
C MET A 116 -22.57 -2.79 -7.39
N LYS A 117 -23.59 -3.59 -7.68
CA LYS A 117 -24.97 -3.12 -7.90
C LYS A 117 -25.77 -3.39 -6.63
N ILE A 118 -26.10 -2.34 -5.87
CA ILE A 118 -26.89 -2.45 -4.62
C ILE A 118 -28.32 -3.01 -4.81
N GLY A 119 -28.78 -3.21 -6.06
CA GLY A 119 -30.07 -3.88 -6.32
C GLY A 119 -30.20 -5.27 -5.70
N GLU A 120 -29.09 -5.95 -5.40
CA GLU A 120 -29.08 -7.28 -4.76
C GLU A 120 -29.15 -7.25 -3.22
N LEU A 121 -28.81 -6.13 -2.56
CA LEU A 121 -28.88 -6.01 -1.09
C LEU A 121 -30.27 -5.61 -0.57
N LEU A 122 -31.10 -5.00 -1.42
CA LEU A 122 -32.48 -4.63 -1.10
C LEU A 122 -33.51 -5.68 -1.56
N GLN A 123 -33.04 -6.81 -2.10
CA GLN A 123 -33.85 -8.01 -2.41
C GLN A 123 -33.54 -9.16 -1.44
N ALA A 124 -33.03 -8.88 -0.24
CA ALA A 124 -33.05 -9.88 0.83
C ALA A 124 -34.52 -10.23 1.11
N PRO A 125 -34.94 -11.50 0.98
CA PRO A 125 -36.31 -11.89 1.24
C PRO A 125 -36.62 -11.64 2.72
N THR A 126 -37.61 -10.78 2.96
CA THR A 126 -38.34 -10.73 4.24
C THR A 126 -39.14 -12.00 4.44
#